data_AF-A0A1D2WMM0-F1
#
_entry.id   AF-A0A1D2WMM0-F1
#
_cell.length_a   1.000
_cell.length_b   1.000
_cell.length_c   1.000
_cell.angle_alpha   90.00
_cell.angle_beta   90.00
_cell.angle_gamma   90.00
#
_symmetry.space_group_name_H-M   'P 1'
#
loop_
_entity.id
_entity.type
_entity.pdbx_description
1 polymer ?
#
loop_
_entity_poly.entity_id
_entity_poly.type
_entity_poly.pdbx_seq_one_letter_code
_entity_poly.pdbx_strand_id
1 'polypeptide(L)'
;MDKNKYWEITRSDWYGTSQVLFVFIAVIMISSVFLLARYWYLWIMIIAGVLVLLVVWHAKNFSYLCPRCGKVFEVSKLEDFISPNGVNKKYLRCPGCGKRAWTEVLRIKEKTVHKK
;
A
#
# COMPACT_ATOMS: atom_id res chain seq x y z
N MET A 1 -14.70 14.45 2.75
CA MET A 1 -13.92 13.36 3.36
C MET A 1 -14.39 13.18 4.80
N ASP A 2 -14.70 11.97 5.22
CA ASP A 2 -15.05 11.65 6.62
C ASP A 2 -13.77 11.54 7.47
N LYS A 3 -13.59 12.48 8.41
CA LYS A 3 -12.42 12.57 9.30
C LYS A 3 -12.42 11.53 10.43
N ASN A 4 -13.56 10.90 10.70
CA ASN A 4 -13.67 9.83 11.69
C ASN A 4 -13.15 8.51 11.11
N LYS A 5 -13.31 8.32 9.79
CA LYS A 5 -12.88 7.10 9.09
C LYS A 5 -11.47 7.19 8.49
N TYR A 6 -11.08 8.36 8.02
CA TYR A 6 -9.80 8.58 7.35
C TYR A 6 -9.03 9.73 7.99
N TRP A 7 -7.72 9.74 7.82
CA TRP A 7 -6.89 10.89 8.20
C TRP A 7 -5.68 11.04 7.28
N GLU A 8 -5.16 12.27 7.22
CA GLU A 8 -4.09 12.68 6.31
C GLU A 8 -2.73 12.24 6.85
N ILE A 9 -1.91 11.58 6.03
CA ILE A 9 -0.62 11.03 6.44
C ILE A 9 0.28 12.11 7.04
N THR A 10 0.74 11.87 8.28
CA THR A 10 1.69 12.73 8.96
C THR A 10 3.06 12.06 9.05
N ARG A 11 4.06 12.80 9.55
CA ARG A 11 5.44 12.32 9.66
C ARG A 11 5.58 11.14 10.64
N SER A 12 4.77 11.07 11.69
CA SER A 12 4.79 9.94 12.64
C SER A 12 4.40 8.62 11.96
N ASP A 13 3.50 8.68 10.99
CA ASP A 13 2.99 7.49 10.28
C ASP A 13 3.93 6.98 9.21
N TRP A 14 4.76 7.88 8.69
CA TRP A 14 5.93 7.51 7.91
C TRP A 14 6.88 6.62 8.70
N TYR A 15 7.06 6.84 10.01
CA TYR A 15 7.85 5.91 10.83
C TYR A 15 7.20 4.54 10.94
N GLY A 16 5.88 4.46 11.15
CA GLY A 16 5.18 3.18 11.18
C GLY A 16 5.27 2.42 9.85
N THR A 17 5.10 3.11 8.74
CA THR A 17 5.24 2.53 7.39
C THR A 17 6.68 2.10 7.12
N SER A 18 7.65 2.93 7.49
CA SER A 18 9.08 2.64 7.37
C SER A 18 9.49 1.44 8.22
N GLN A 19 8.98 1.32 9.44
CA GLN A 19 9.22 0.16 10.32
C GLN A 19 8.72 -1.14 9.68
N VAL A 20 7.53 -1.13 9.08
CA VAL A 20 6.99 -2.29 8.36
C VAL A 20 7.89 -2.69 7.19
N LEU A 21 8.33 -1.72 6.38
CA LEU A 21 9.27 -1.98 5.28
C LEU A 21 10.62 -2.51 5.77
N PHE A 22 11.14 -1.95 6.87
CA PHE A 22 12.39 -2.39 7.47
C PHE A 22 12.33 -3.85 7.93
N VAL A 23 11.24 -4.24 8.60
CA VAL A 23 11.02 -5.65 9.01
C VAL A 23 11.00 -6.56 7.78
N PHE A 24 10.33 -6.16 6.69
CA PHE A 24 10.31 -6.96 5.46
C PHE A 24 11.70 -7.10 4.83
N ILE A 25 12.47 -6.03 4.75
CA ILE A 25 13.84 -6.05 4.22
C ILE A 25 14.73 -6.95 5.09
N ALA A 26 14.64 -6.85 6.43
CA ALA A 26 15.40 -7.69 7.34
C ALA A 26 15.10 -9.19 7.14
N VAL A 27 13.82 -9.57 6.96
CA VAL A 27 13.43 -10.96 6.68
C VAL A 27 14.05 -11.46 5.38
N ILE A 28 14.04 -10.65 4.31
CA ILE A 28 14.64 -11.03 3.02
C ILE A 28 16.15 -11.21 3.14
N MET A 29 16.84 -10.30 3.84
CA MET A 29 18.28 -10.33 4.05
C MET A 29 18.72 -11.52 4.89
N ILE A 30 18.01 -11.82 5.98
CA ILE A 30 18.32 -12.99 6.81
C ILE A 30 18.09 -14.28 6.00
N SER A 31 16.97 -14.36 5.28
CA SER A 31 16.64 -15.54 4.47
C SER A 31 17.63 -15.79 3.32
N SER A 32 18.20 -14.73 2.74
CA SER A 32 19.13 -14.86 1.61
C SER A 32 20.44 -15.54 2.01
N VAL A 33 20.97 -15.26 3.20
CA VAL A 33 22.20 -15.86 3.73
C VAL A 33 22.12 -17.39 3.77
N PHE A 34 20.94 -17.94 4.08
CA PHE A 34 20.76 -19.39 4.23
C PHE A 34 20.29 -20.08 2.95
N LEU A 35 19.54 -19.40 2.09
CA LEU A 35 18.80 -20.05 1.00
C LEU A 35 19.41 -19.86 -0.40
N LEU A 36 20.25 -18.86 -0.63
CA LEU A 36 20.74 -18.55 -1.98
C LEU A 36 21.55 -19.69 -2.63
N ALA A 37 22.42 -20.33 -1.85
CA ALA A 37 23.39 -21.28 -2.40
C ALA A 37 22.77 -22.63 -2.79
N ARG A 38 21.72 -23.08 -2.09
CA ARG A 38 21.15 -24.43 -2.27
C ARG A 38 19.66 -24.43 -2.62
N TYR A 39 18.92 -23.43 -2.15
CA TYR A 39 17.46 -23.38 -2.21
C TYR A 39 16.97 -22.06 -2.83
N TRP A 40 17.64 -21.61 -3.89
CA TRP A 40 17.36 -20.34 -4.55
C TRP A 40 15.89 -20.22 -5.02
N TYR A 41 15.27 -21.34 -5.42
CA TYR A 41 13.85 -21.39 -5.78
C TYR A 41 12.92 -21.15 -4.58
N LEU A 42 13.25 -21.70 -3.40
CA LEU A 42 12.51 -21.40 -2.16
C LEU A 42 12.69 -19.94 -1.77
N TRP A 43 13.88 -19.38 -1.98
CA TRP A 43 14.14 -17.97 -1.73
C TRP A 43 13.30 -17.06 -2.64
N ILE A 44 13.15 -17.38 -3.93
CA ILE A 44 12.24 -16.65 -4.84
C ILE A 44 10.79 -16.77 -4.37
N MET A 45 10.35 -17.95 -3.91
CA MET A 45 8.99 -18.12 -3.37
C MET A 45 8.75 -17.26 -2.12
N ILE A 46 9.75 -17.12 -1.24
CA ILE A 46 9.67 -16.22 -0.07
C ILE A 46 9.56 -14.76 -0.52
N ILE A 47 10.37 -14.32 -1.48
CA ILE A 47 10.29 -12.95 -2.02
C ILE A 47 8.90 -12.68 -2.59
N ALA A 48 8.37 -13.59 -3.40
CA ALA A 48 7.04 -13.45 -3.97
C ALA A 48 5.95 -13.38 -2.89
N GLY A 49 6.03 -14.25 -1.88
CA GLY A 49 5.10 -14.24 -0.74
C GLY A 49 5.16 -12.95 0.07
N VAL A 50 6.36 -12.47 0.42
CA VAL A 50 6.57 -11.23 1.15
C VAL A 50 6.06 -10.03 0.36
N LEU A 51 6.33 -9.98 -0.94
CA LEU A 51 5.83 -8.91 -1.82
C LEU A 51 4.30 -8.89 -1.84
N VAL A 52 3.66 -10.05 -1.98
CA VAL A 52 2.19 -10.15 -1.93
C VAL A 52 1.65 -9.66 -0.59
N LEU A 53 2.27 -10.04 0.54
CA LEU A 53 1.87 -9.57 1.86
C LEU A 53 2.00 -8.05 1.98
N LEU A 54 3.09 -7.47 1.48
CA LEU A 54 3.31 -6.03 1.50
C LEU A 54 2.23 -5.29 0.68
N VAL A 55 1.95 -5.73 -0.55
CA VAL A 55 0.90 -5.13 -1.40
C VAL A 55 -0.48 -5.27 -0.76
N VAL A 56 -0.78 -6.44 -0.18
CA VAL A 56 -2.05 -6.67 0.53
C VAL A 56 -2.16 -5.75 1.73
N TRP A 57 -1.09 -5.60 2.51
CA TRP A 57 -1.07 -4.70 3.66
C TRP A 57 -1.26 -3.25 3.21
N HIS A 58 -0.54 -2.79 2.18
CA HIS A 58 -0.63 -1.42 1.71
C HIS A 58 -2.05 -1.08 1.20
N ALA A 59 -2.58 -1.87 0.26
CA ALA A 59 -3.94 -1.67 -0.25
C ALA A 59 -5.03 -1.74 0.85
N LYS A 60 -4.76 -2.43 1.97
CA LYS A 60 -5.67 -2.53 3.11
C LYS A 60 -5.60 -1.35 4.08
N ASN A 61 -4.54 -0.55 4.08
CA ASN A 61 -4.31 0.50 5.08
C ASN A 61 -4.44 1.91 4.50
N PHE A 62 -4.44 2.04 3.18
CA PHE A 62 -4.46 3.33 2.49
C PHE A 62 -5.69 3.47 1.59
N SER A 63 -6.16 4.71 1.47
CA SER A 63 -7.22 5.15 0.58
C SER A 63 -6.78 6.44 -0.12
N TYR A 64 -7.54 6.88 -1.12
CA TYR A 64 -7.11 7.95 -2.01
C TYR A 64 -8.19 9.00 -2.18
N LEU A 65 -7.81 10.26 -2.02
CA LEU A 65 -8.68 11.41 -2.25
C LEU A 65 -8.50 11.95 -3.67
N CYS A 66 -9.59 11.98 -4.43
CA CYS A 66 -9.59 12.59 -5.76
C CYS A 66 -9.58 14.12 -5.65
N PRO A 67 -8.59 14.83 -6.23
CA PRO A 67 -8.54 16.30 -6.16
C PRO A 67 -9.60 16.99 -7.03
N ARG A 68 -10.25 16.26 -7.95
CA ARG A 68 -11.23 16.84 -8.89
C ARG A 68 -12.66 16.79 -8.38
N CYS A 69 -13.05 15.70 -7.72
CA CYS A 69 -14.42 15.49 -7.26
C CYS A 69 -14.53 15.23 -5.75
N GLY A 70 -13.41 15.20 -5.02
CA GLY A 70 -13.40 14.99 -3.57
C GLY A 70 -13.77 13.57 -3.12
N LYS A 71 -13.98 12.63 -4.05
CA LYS A 71 -14.30 11.23 -3.71
C LYS A 71 -13.09 10.55 -3.08
N VAL A 72 -13.31 9.93 -1.93
CA VAL A 72 -12.37 8.99 -1.30
C VAL A 72 -12.67 7.59 -1.80
N PHE A 73 -11.64 6.85 -2.19
CA PHE A 73 -11.80 5.49 -2.67
C PHE A 73 -10.59 4.62 -2.31
N GLU A 74 -10.82 3.32 -2.23
CA GLU A 74 -9.77 2.31 -2.14
C GLU A 74 -9.52 1.74 -3.54
N VAL A 75 -8.32 1.21 -3.77
CA VAL A 75 -7.96 0.58 -5.04
C VAL A 75 -7.67 -0.89 -4.86
N SER A 76 -7.75 -1.64 -5.96
CA SER A 76 -7.38 -3.06 -5.93
C SER A 76 -5.88 -3.23 -5.67
N LYS A 77 -5.48 -4.39 -5.14
CA LYS A 77 -4.06 -4.74 -4.90
C LYS A 77 -3.19 -4.60 -6.16
N LEU A 78 -3.72 -4.98 -7.32
CA LEU A 78 -3.01 -4.90 -8.59
C LEU A 78 -2.84 -3.44 -9.04
N GLU A 79 -3.92 -2.67 -8.94
CA GLU A 79 -3.87 -1.25 -9.27
C GLU A 79 -2.96 -0.49 -8.31
N ASP A 80 -2.96 -0.83 -7.02
CA ASP A 80 -2.00 -0.30 -6.06
C ASP A 80 -0.56 -0.65 -6.44
N PHE A 81 -0.29 -1.88 -6.84
CA PHE A 81 1.08 -2.30 -7.18
C PHE A 81 1.63 -1.64 -8.46
N ILE A 82 0.79 -1.50 -9.50
CA ILE A 82 1.24 -1.08 -10.83
C ILE A 82 1.17 0.45 -11.02
N SER A 83 0.36 1.15 -10.23
CA SER A 83 0.15 2.59 -10.46
C SER A 83 1.36 3.44 -10.05
N PRO A 84 1.69 4.49 -10.81
CA PRO A 84 2.80 5.38 -10.47
C PRO A 84 2.67 5.99 -9.07
N ASN A 85 3.74 5.86 -8.28
CA ASN A 85 3.81 6.34 -6.91
C ASN A 85 4.53 7.70 -6.85
N GLY A 86 4.02 8.62 -6.04
CA GLY A 86 4.63 9.91 -5.74
C GLY A 86 4.69 10.15 -4.23
N VAL A 87 5.27 11.28 -3.82
CA VAL A 87 5.35 11.63 -2.39
C VAL A 87 3.95 11.94 -1.85
N ASN A 88 3.44 11.06 -0.97
CA ASN A 88 2.07 11.12 -0.41
C ASN A 88 0.96 11.22 -1.48
N LYS A 89 1.27 10.85 -2.73
CA LYS A 89 0.35 10.92 -3.87
C LYS A 89 0.49 9.69 -4.74
N LYS A 90 -0.59 9.31 -5.43
CA LYS A 90 -0.59 8.21 -6.38
C LYS A 90 -1.35 8.59 -7.64
N TYR A 91 -0.86 8.17 -8.81
CA TYR A 91 -1.55 8.48 -10.06
C TYR A 91 -2.60 7.42 -10.36
N LEU A 92 -3.86 7.73 -10.11
CA LEU A 92 -4.97 6.77 -10.14
C LEU A 92 -6.14 7.27 -10.97
N ARG A 93 -6.93 6.33 -11.52
CA ARG A 93 -8.21 6.63 -12.14
C ARG A 93 -9.29 6.71 -11.05
N CYS A 94 -9.97 7.86 -10.94
CA CYS A 94 -11.05 7.99 -9.98
C CYS A 94 -12.30 7.21 -10.43
N PRO A 95 -12.90 6.36 -9.59
CA PRO A 95 -14.14 5.65 -9.91
C PRO A 95 -15.40 6.53 -9.84
N GLY A 96 -15.27 7.79 -9.37
CA GLY A 96 -16.37 8.76 -9.36
C GLY A 96 -16.44 9.55 -10.67
N CYS A 97 -15.38 10.29 -10.99
CA CYS A 97 -15.35 11.16 -12.17
C CYS A 97 -14.69 10.53 -13.41
N GLY A 98 -14.16 9.29 -13.30
CA GLY A 98 -13.55 8.54 -14.40
C GLY A 98 -12.18 9.02 -14.87
N LYS A 99 -11.71 10.18 -14.39
CA LYS A 99 -10.47 10.84 -14.80
C LYS A 99 -9.25 10.35 -14.01
N ARG A 100 -8.09 10.28 -14.64
CA ARG A 100 -6.80 10.05 -13.97
C ARG A 100 -6.23 11.35 -13.39
N ALA A 101 -5.70 11.29 -12.18
CA ALA A 101 -5.05 12.41 -11.51
C ALA A 101 -4.10 11.90 -10.41
N TRP A 102 -3.22 12.78 -9.93
CA TRP A 102 -2.47 12.56 -8.70
C TRP A 102 -3.42 12.72 -7.51
N THR A 103 -3.78 11.60 -6.89
CA THR A 103 -4.65 11.54 -5.71
C THR A 103 -3.83 11.60 -4.44
N GLU A 104 -4.34 12.26 -3.42
CA GLU A 104 -3.68 12.31 -2.11
C GLU A 104 -3.92 11.00 -1.37
N VAL A 105 -2.86 10.48 -0.73
CA VAL A 105 -2.94 9.23 0.03
C VAL A 105 -3.41 9.54 1.45
N LEU A 106 -4.42 8.81 1.89
CA LEU A 106 -5.02 8.89 3.22
C LEU A 106 -4.85 7.55 3.95
N ARG A 107 -4.72 7.57 5.27
CA ARG A 107 -4.70 6.34 6.08
C ARG A 107 -6.10 6.04 6.62
N ILE A 108 -6.44 4.76 6.67
CA ILE A 108 -7.73 4.26 7.18
C ILE A 108 -7.62 4.08 8.71
N LYS A 109 -8.52 4.67 9.51
CA LYS A 109 -8.59 4.46 10.97
C LYS A 109 -9.33 3.17 11.31
N GLU A 110 -10.51 3.04 10.74
CA GLU A 110 -11.42 1.92 10.98
C GLU A 110 -12.04 1.49 9.66
N LYS A 111 -12.02 0.19 9.42
CA LYS A 111 -12.68 -0.37 8.25
C LYS A 111 -14.16 -0.45 8.54
N THR A 112 -14.97 0.39 7.90
CA THR A 112 -16.35 0.00 7.65
C THR A 112 -16.29 -1.20 6.72
N VAL A 113 -16.38 -2.41 7.28
CA VAL A 113 -16.67 -3.61 6.50
C VAL A 113 -18.10 -3.41 5.99
N HIS A 114 -18.25 -2.73 4.86
CA HIS A 114 -19.49 -2.82 4.10
C HIS A 114 -19.53 -4.23 3.53
N LYS A 115 -20.12 -5.11 4.33
CA LYS A 115 -20.52 -6.47 3.98
C LYS A 115 -21.43 -6.32 2.76
N LYS A 116 -20.92 -6.73 1.60
CA LYS A 116 -21.71 -6.82 0.36
C LYS A 116 -22.56 -8.08 0.41
#